data_AF-A0A1Q7GPG0-F1
#
_entry.id   AF-A0A1Q7GPG0-F1
#
_cell.length_a   1.000
_cell.length_b   1.000
_cell.length_c   1.000
_cell.angle_alpha   90.00
_cell.angle_beta   90.00
_cell.angle_gamma   90.00
#
_symmetry.space_group_name_H-M   'P 1'
#
loop_
_entity.id
_entity.type
_entity.pdbx_description
1 polymer ?
#
loop_
_entity_poly.entity_id
_entity_poly.type
_entity_poly.pdbx_seq_one_letter_code
_entity_poly.pdbx_strand_id
1 'polypeptide(L)'
;MSQVGASMAKNMMQTPTGKFSKQWPEPQRFPQFLDKFGKMMSEDYDWSADIAKLPMPVLLVFADNDSISQKHIAEFFALLGGGVKEPGWLNTQLSKSRLAIVPGYSH
;
A
#
# COMPACT_ATOMS: atom_id res chain seq x y z
N MET A 1 -16.36 6.72 -0.46
CA MET A 1 -15.50 7.90 -0.73
C MET A 1 -16.04 8.61 -1.96
N SER A 2 -15.94 9.94 -2.06
CA SER A 2 -16.26 10.65 -3.30
C SER A 2 -15.46 10.03 -4.45
N GLN A 3 -16.11 9.74 -5.58
CA GLN A 3 -15.42 9.18 -6.75
C GLN A 3 -14.28 10.13 -7.14
N VAL A 4 -13.05 9.68 -7.00
CA VAL A 4 -11.89 10.36 -7.59
C VAL A 4 -12.05 10.29 -9.11
N GLY A 5 -11.77 11.38 -9.81
CA GLY A 5 -11.90 11.44 -11.26
C GLY A 5 -11.37 12.73 -11.84
N ALA A 6 -11.34 12.83 -13.17
CA ALA A 6 -10.82 13.98 -13.91
C ALA A 6 -11.49 15.31 -13.52
N SER A 7 -12.75 15.27 -13.11
CA SER A 7 -13.49 16.46 -12.61
C SER A 7 -12.83 17.10 -11.39
N MET A 8 -12.07 16.34 -10.60
CA MET A 8 -11.32 16.82 -9.45
C MET A 8 -9.96 17.41 -9.81
N ALA A 9 -9.49 17.27 -11.06
CA ALA A 9 -8.13 17.67 -11.45
C ALA A 9 -7.83 19.12 -11.08
N LYS A 10 -8.74 20.06 -11.37
CA LYS A 10 -8.55 21.49 -11.03
C LYS A 10 -8.30 21.73 -9.55
N ASN A 11 -9.04 21.03 -8.67
CA ASN A 11 -8.89 21.14 -7.23
C ASN A 11 -7.62 20.44 -6.75
N MET A 12 -7.34 19.25 -7.30
CA MET A 12 -6.13 18.50 -6.98
C MET A 12 -4.85 19.23 -7.38
N MET A 13 -4.86 20.02 -8.46
CA MET A 13 -3.73 20.88 -8.84
C MET A 13 -3.34 21.92 -7.78
N GLN A 14 -4.20 22.17 -6.78
CA GLN A 14 -3.89 23.06 -5.65
C GLN A 14 -3.19 22.34 -4.50
N THR A 15 -3.20 21.00 -4.46
CA THR A 15 -2.52 20.20 -3.43
C THR A 15 -1.03 20.02 -3.77
N PRO A 16 -0.20 19.62 -2.79
CA PRO A 16 1.19 19.24 -3.08
C PRO A 16 1.31 18.19 -4.19
N THR A 17 0.45 17.16 -4.19
CA THR A 17 0.43 16.10 -5.22
C THR A 17 0.17 16.65 -6.62
N GLY A 18 -0.82 17.53 -6.80
CA GLY A 18 -1.10 18.10 -8.11
C GLY A 18 -0.06 19.13 -8.56
N LYS A 19 0.65 19.79 -7.64
CA LYS A 19 1.83 20.61 -8.01
C LYS A 19 2.98 19.73 -8.47
N PHE A 20 3.23 18.61 -7.77
CA PHE A 20 4.26 17.65 -8.11
C PHE A 20 4.01 16.97 -9.47
N SER A 21 2.75 16.69 -9.81
CA SER A 21 2.41 16.04 -11.09
C SER A 21 2.83 16.82 -12.34
N LYS A 22 3.12 18.12 -12.20
CA LYS A 22 3.71 18.95 -13.28
C LYS A 22 5.11 18.50 -13.71
N GLN A 23 5.82 17.77 -12.85
CA GLN A 23 7.18 17.28 -13.11
C GLN A 23 7.18 15.87 -13.73
N TRP A 24 6.01 15.25 -13.87
CA TRP A 24 5.91 13.92 -14.47
C TRP A 24 6.29 13.95 -15.96
N PRO A 25 6.66 12.81 -16.55
CA PRO A 25 6.98 12.74 -17.99
C PRO A 25 5.85 13.24 -18.90
N GLU A 26 4.58 13.05 -18.51
CA GLU A 26 3.40 13.51 -19.25
C GLU A 26 2.35 14.17 -18.33
N PRO A 27 2.57 15.42 -17.89
CA PRO A 27 1.71 16.09 -16.90
C PRO A 27 0.25 16.24 -17.33
N GLN A 28 0.01 16.37 -18.64
CA GLN A 28 -1.31 16.45 -19.25
C GLN A 28 -2.18 15.21 -19.00
N ARG A 29 -1.58 14.07 -18.62
CA ARG A 29 -2.30 12.83 -18.29
C ARG A 29 -2.86 12.81 -16.87
N PHE A 30 -2.57 13.81 -16.03
CA PHE A 30 -3.03 13.82 -14.65
C PHE A 30 -4.57 13.63 -14.50
N PRO A 31 -5.45 14.25 -15.31
CA PRO A 31 -6.88 13.96 -15.24
C PRO A 31 -7.24 12.50 -15.58
N GLN A 32 -6.61 11.92 -16.61
CA GLN A 32 -6.83 10.51 -16.99
C GLN A 32 -6.33 9.54 -15.92
N PHE A 33 -5.24 9.91 -15.24
CA PHE A 33 -4.76 9.18 -14.07
C PHE A 33 -5.82 9.19 -12.96
N LEU A 34 -6.45 10.33 -12.67
CA LEU A 34 -7.51 10.41 -11.66
C LEU A 34 -8.72 9.54 -12.00
N ASP A 35 -9.12 9.46 -13.27
CA ASP A 35 -10.20 8.55 -13.70
C ASP A 35 -9.83 7.07 -13.47
N LYS A 36 -8.62 6.67 -13.88
CA LYS A 36 -8.15 5.29 -13.68
C LYS A 36 -8.01 4.94 -12.20
N PHE A 37 -7.46 5.87 -11.42
CA PHE A 37 -7.30 5.72 -9.98
C PHE A 37 -8.66 5.61 -9.29
N GLY A 38 -9.61 6.48 -9.63
CA GLY A 38 -10.97 6.41 -9.12
C GLY A 38 -11.67 5.10 -9.44
N LYS A 39 -11.53 4.61 -10.68
CA LYS A 39 -12.05 3.31 -11.08
C LYS A 39 -11.44 2.18 -10.24
N MET A 40 -10.11 2.14 -10.13
CA MET A 40 -9.41 1.15 -9.30
C MET A 40 -9.90 1.18 -7.85
N MET A 41 -10.02 2.36 -7.25
CA MET A 41 -10.48 2.55 -5.87
C MET A 41 -11.96 2.20 -5.66
N SER A 42 -12.74 2.07 -6.73
CA SER A 42 -14.16 1.72 -6.67
C SER A 42 -14.42 0.22 -6.77
N GLU A 43 -13.41 -0.56 -7.12
CA GLU A 43 -13.50 -2.01 -7.25
C GLU A 43 -13.09 -2.67 -5.92
N ASP A 44 -13.93 -3.59 -5.43
CA ASP A 44 -13.58 -4.41 -4.27
C ASP A 44 -12.53 -5.45 -4.65
N TYR A 45 -11.56 -5.68 -3.76
CA TYR A 45 -10.55 -6.72 -3.90
C TYR A 45 -10.23 -7.35 -2.55
N ASP A 46 -10.03 -8.67 -2.54
CA ASP A 46 -9.50 -9.40 -1.40
C ASP A 46 -8.60 -10.54 -1.90
N TRP A 47 -7.29 -10.36 -1.72
CA TRP A 47 -6.28 -11.37 -2.07
C TRP A 47 -5.75 -12.13 -0.85
N SER A 48 -6.41 -12.02 0.31
CA SER A 48 -5.90 -12.59 1.57
C SER A 48 -5.63 -14.09 1.46
N ALA A 49 -6.54 -14.83 0.80
CA ALA A 49 -6.40 -16.27 0.59
C ALA A 49 -5.22 -16.63 -0.34
N ASP A 50 -4.87 -15.79 -1.30
CA ASP A 50 -3.81 -16.05 -2.27
C ASP A 50 -2.44 -15.60 -1.75
N ILE A 51 -2.40 -14.53 -0.96
CA ILE A 51 -1.20 -14.08 -0.23
C ILE A 51 -0.66 -15.22 0.64
N ALA A 52 -1.54 -15.94 1.35
CA ALA A 52 -1.15 -17.06 2.19
C ALA A 52 -0.55 -18.26 1.41
N LYS A 53 -0.74 -18.31 0.09
CA LYS A 53 -0.24 -19.39 -0.79
C LYS A 53 1.08 -19.03 -1.49
N LEU A 54 1.61 -17.82 -1.29
CA LEU A 54 2.84 -17.38 -1.93
C LEU A 54 4.01 -18.32 -1.56
N PRO A 55 4.65 -19.00 -2.54
CA PRO A 55 5.66 -20.02 -2.25
C PRO A 55 7.05 -19.44 -1.98
N MET A 56 7.28 -18.17 -2.32
CA MET A 56 8.55 -17.48 -2.18
C MET A 56 8.61 -16.64 -0.89
N PRO A 57 9.80 -16.37 -0.34
CA PRO A 57 9.99 -15.34 0.67
C PRO A 57 9.49 -13.96 0.18
N VAL A 58 8.77 -13.24 1.04
CA VAL A 58 8.26 -11.89 0.75
C VAL A 58 8.85 -10.88 1.72
N LEU A 59 9.32 -9.75 1.20
CA LEU A 59 9.67 -8.57 2.00
C LEU A 59 8.58 -7.52 1.82
N LEU A 60 7.88 -7.22 2.91
CA LEU A 60 6.97 -6.07 2.99
C LEU A 60 7.74 -4.86 3.50
N VAL A 61 7.65 -3.74 2.79
CA VAL A 61 8.24 -2.46 3.20
C VAL A 61 7.14 -1.41 3.21
N PHE A 62 6.89 -0.82 4.37
CA PHE A 62 5.90 0.25 4.56
C PHE A 62 6.53 1.42 5.30
N ALA A 63 5.92 2.60 5.18
CA ALA A 63 6.26 3.74 6.02
C ALA A 63 5.28 3.84 7.21
N ASP A 64 5.74 4.41 8.33
CA ASP A 64 4.93 4.52 9.55
C ASP A 64 3.86 5.61 9.49
N ASN A 65 4.07 6.65 8.67
CA ASN A 65 3.15 7.79 8.46
C ASN A 65 2.46 7.72 7.08
N ASP A 66 2.13 6.51 6.65
CA ASP A 66 1.52 6.26 5.36
C ASP A 66 -0.02 6.14 5.41
N SER A 67 -0.65 6.05 4.24
CA SER A 67 -2.10 5.91 4.07
C SER A 67 -2.64 4.56 4.54
N ILE A 68 -1.79 3.54 4.67
CA ILE A 68 -2.17 2.20 5.11
C ILE A 68 -2.04 2.08 6.63
N SER A 69 -3.11 1.64 7.30
CA SER A 69 -3.08 1.47 8.75
C SER A 69 -2.05 0.43 9.19
N GLN A 70 -1.35 0.71 10.29
CA GLN A 70 -0.39 -0.23 10.89
C GLN A 70 -1.04 -1.57 11.29
N LYS A 71 -2.33 -1.53 11.67
CA LYS A 71 -3.13 -2.74 11.93
C LYS A 71 -3.19 -3.63 10.69
N HIS A 72 -3.53 -3.06 9.54
CA HIS A 72 -3.64 -3.81 8.29
C HIS A 72 -2.29 -4.35 7.82
N ILE A 73 -1.20 -3.60 8.03
CA ILE A 73 0.17 -4.07 7.73
C ILE A 73 0.51 -5.32 8.56
N ALA A 74 0.20 -5.31 9.86
CA ALA A 74 0.41 -6.47 10.72
C ALA A 74 -0.45 -7.68 10.30
N GLU A 75 -1.70 -7.45 9.92
CA GLU A 75 -2.60 -8.49 9.39
C GLU A 75 -2.03 -9.12 8.09
N PHE A 76 -1.53 -8.30 7.15
CA PHE A 76 -0.87 -8.80 5.94
C PHE A 76 0.34 -9.66 6.32
N PHE A 77 1.21 -9.17 7.20
CA PHE A 77 2.40 -9.93 7.60
C PHE A 77 2.05 -11.27 8.28
N ALA A 78 0.96 -11.30 9.04
CA ALA A 78 0.43 -12.53 9.64
C ALA A 78 -0.02 -13.56 8.59
N LEU A 79 -0.61 -13.13 7.47
CA LEU A 79 -0.95 -14.03 6.34
C LEU A 79 0.29 -14.70 5.74
N LEU A 80 1.45 -14.05 5.81
CA LEU A 80 2.75 -14.59 5.40
C LEU A 80 3.44 -15.40 6.52
N GLY A 81 2.71 -15.76 7.59
CA GLY A 81 3.20 -16.48 8.75
C GLY A 81 4.13 -15.68 9.68
N GLY A 82 4.26 -14.37 9.45
CA GLY A 82 5.11 -13.48 10.24
C GLY A 82 4.41 -12.96 11.50
N GLY A 83 5.13 -12.83 12.62
CA GLY A 83 4.60 -12.21 13.84
C GLY A 83 3.51 -13.02 14.59
N VAL A 84 3.23 -14.25 14.17
CA VAL A 84 2.17 -15.09 14.77
C VAL A 84 2.66 -15.95 15.94
N LYS A 85 3.96 -16.31 15.96
CA LYS A 85 4.54 -17.21 16.98
C LYS A 85 5.82 -16.63 17.56
N GLU A 86 6.03 -16.90 18.84
CA GLU A 86 7.27 -16.58 19.54
C GLU A 86 8.35 -17.64 19.20
N PRO A 87 9.52 -17.23 18.68
CA PRO A 87 10.55 -18.15 18.19
C PRO A 87 11.47 -18.72 19.28
N GLY A 88 11.72 -17.99 20.36
CA GLY A 88 12.73 -18.31 21.37
C GLY A 88 12.34 -19.45 22.30
N TRP A 89 11.29 -19.27 23.11
CA TRP A 89 10.84 -20.24 24.11
C TRP A 89 10.33 -21.54 23.48
N LEU A 90 9.77 -21.45 22.27
CA LEU A 90 9.18 -22.58 21.56
C LEU A 90 10.12 -23.18 20.49
N ASN A 91 11.35 -22.69 20.36
CA ASN A 91 12.31 -23.08 19.31
C ASN A 91 11.67 -23.14 17.91
N THR A 92 10.80 -22.18 17.60
CA THR A 92 10.11 -22.15 16.30
C THR A 92 10.96 -21.40 15.29
N GLN A 93 10.99 -21.90 14.05
CA GLN A 93 11.67 -21.20 12.97
C GLN A 93 10.94 -19.88 12.67
N LEU A 94 11.72 -18.82 12.45
CA LEU A 94 11.19 -17.56 11.96
C LEU A 94 10.49 -17.78 10.61
N SER A 95 9.45 -16.99 10.33
CA SER A 95 8.88 -16.92 8.97
C SER A 95 9.99 -16.66 7.96
N LYS A 96 9.82 -17.17 6.73
CA LYS A 96 10.71 -16.84 5.62
C LYS A 96 10.49 -15.41 5.12
N SER A 97 9.33 -14.81 5.43
CA SER A 97 8.98 -13.44 5.05
C SER A 97 9.45 -12.43 6.09
N ARG A 98 9.55 -11.16 5.68
CA ARG A 98 10.04 -10.04 6.50
C ARG A 98 9.08 -8.86 6.39
N LEU A 99 9.00 -8.10 7.48
CA LEU A 99 8.31 -6.82 7.55
C LEU A 99 9.33 -5.76 7.97
N ALA A 100 9.44 -4.69 7.17
CA ALA A 100 10.22 -3.50 7.48
C ALA A 100 9.29 -2.28 7.51
N ILE A 101 9.37 -1.51 8.60
CA ILE A 101 8.70 -0.22 8.73
C ILE A 101 9.77 0.88 8.68
N VAL A 102 9.62 1.80 7.75
CA VAL A 102 10.53 2.95 7.58
C VAL A 102 10.00 4.12 8.43
N PRO A 103 10.75 4.58 9.45
CA PRO A 103 10.27 5.58 10.38
C PRO A 103 10.37 7.00 9.83
N GLY A 104 9.31 7.79 10.01
CA GLY A 104 9.25 9.20 9.62
C GLY A 104 8.98 9.46 8.13
N TYR A 105 8.45 8.49 7.39
CA TYR A 105 8.16 8.61 5.96
C TYR A 105 6.67 8.40 5.64
N SER A 106 6.27 8.86 4.45
CA SER A 106 4.99 8.57 3.78
C SER A 106 5.26 8.09 2.35
N HIS A 107 4.22 7.88 1.52
CA HIS A 107 4.33 7.51 0.08
C HIS A 107 5.31 8.39 -0.72
#